data_AF-A0A370HZ38-F1
#
_entry.id   AF-A0A370HZ38-F1
#
_cell.length_a   1.000
_cell.length_b   1.000
_cell.length_c   1.000
_cell.angle_alpha   90.00
_cell.angle_beta   90.00
_cell.angle_gamma   90.00
#
_symmetry.space_group_name_H-M   'P 1'
#
loop_
_entity.id
_entity.type
_entity.pdbx_description
1 polymer ?
#
loop_
_entity_poly.entity_id
_entity_poly.type
_entity_poly.pdbx_seq_one_letter_code
_entity_poly.pdbx_strand_id
1 'polypeptide(L)'
;MTAYTAVALANAAVALVSGVSSILGMTRPALLTHEGAVTSGTMFFAWAYGARALPLSVVMLVMLAANIRQGLVPILVIAGLAQIGDAAIGAVRGNRPMVISCLVLTAIHLPSAWWLAVR
;
A
#
# COMPACT_ATOMS: atom_id res chain seq x y z
N MET A 1 -3.85 9.90 -23.52
CA MET A 1 -3.84 8.91 -22.42
C MET A 1 -5.28 8.48 -22.15
N THR A 2 -5.59 7.18 -22.14
CA THR A 2 -6.96 6.73 -21.80
C THR A 2 -7.21 6.84 -20.30
N ALA A 3 -8.48 6.92 -19.87
CA ALA A 3 -8.83 6.94 -18.45
C ALA A 3 -8.29 5.71 -17.70
N TYR A 4 -8.37 4.53 -18.33
CA TYR A 4 -7.78 3.31 -17.78
C TYR A 4 -6.26 3.42 -17.62
N THR A 5 -5.55 3.96 -18.61
CA THR A 5 -4.10 4.15 -18.52
C THR A 5 -3.72 5.05 -17.33
N ALA A 6 -4.48 6.11 -17.08
CA ALA A 6 -4.26 6.99 -15.93
C ALA A 6 -4.44 6.25 -14.60
N VAL A 7 -5.53 5.47 -14.47
CA VAL A 7 -5.81 4.63 -13.30
C VAL A 7 -4.70 3.60 -13.09
N ALA A 8 -4.27 2.92 -14.15
CA ALA A 8 -3.20 1.93 -14.11
C ALA A 8 -1.87 2.55 -13.63
N LEU A 9 -1.47 3.68 -14.20
CA LEU A 9 -0.23 4.36 -13.81
C LEU A 9 -0.26 4.85 -12.36
N ALA A 10 -1.38 5.41 -11.92
CA ALA A 10 -1.54 5.87 -10.53
C ALA A 10 -1.41 4.70 -9.54
N ASN A 11 -2.10 3.58 -9.80
CA ASN A 11 -2.03 2.40 -8.92
C ASN A 11 -0.68 1.70 -8.98
N ALA A 12 -0.01 1.69 -10.15
CA ALA A 12 1.36 1.18 -10.25
C ALA A 12 2.33 2.02 -9.39
N ALA A 13 2.22 3.35 -9.42
CA ALA A 13 3.03 4.22 -8.56
C ALA A 13 2.77 3.96 -7.07
N VAL A 14 1.51 3.82 -6.66
CA VAL A 14 1.14 3.49 -5.28
C VAL A 14 1.67 2.12 -4.84
N ALA A 15 1.56 1.11 -5.71
CA ALA A 15 2.08 -0.23 -5.46
C ALA A 15 3.61 -0.21 -5.31
N LEU A 16 4.32 0.56 -6.14
CA LEU A 16 5.77 0.73 -5.99
C LEU A 16 6.14 1.39 -4.66
N VAL A 17 5.47 2.49 -4.30
CA VAL A 17 5.71 3.17 -3.01
C VAL A 17 5.47 2.22 -1.83
N SER A 18 4.37 1.47 -1.85
CA SER A 18 4.02 0.52 -0.79
C SER A 18 5.01 -0.64 -0.72
N GLY A 19 5.34 -1.23 -1.87
CA GLY A 19 6.30 -2.33 -1.98
C GLY A 19 7.69 -1.92 -1.51
N VAL A 20 8.21 -0.79 -1.97
CA VAL A 20 9.52 -0.25 -1.55
C VAL A 20 9.51 0.08 -0.06
N SER A 21 8.47 0.75 0.44
CA SER A 21 8.34 1.07 1.87
C SER A 21 8.33 -0.20 2.73
N SER A 22 7.71 -1.28 2.23
CA SER A 22 7.67 -2.57 2.92
C SER A 22 9.05 -3.21 3.04
N ILE A 23 9.85 -3.17 1.97
CA ILE A 23 11.23 -3.67 1.95
C ILE A 23 12.09 -2.83 2.89
N LEU A 24 11.95 -1.50 2.84
CA LEU A 24 12.67 -0.58 3.73
C LEU A 24 12.31 -0.82 5.20
N GLY A 25 11.03 -1.04 5.52
CA GLY A 25 10.58 -1.35 6.87
C GLY A 25 11.20 -2.65 7.40
N MET A 26 11.25 -3.71 6.58
CA MET A 26 11.84 -5.00 6.98
C MET A 26 13.37 -4.95 7.09
N THR A 27 14.05 -4.28 6.16
CA THR A 27 15.52 -4.25 6.08
C THR A 27 16.14 -3.18 6.97
N ARG A 28 15.41 -2.09 7.24
CA ARG A 28 15.84 -0.96 8.07
C ARG A 28 14.73 -0.57 9.05
N PRO A 29 14.38 -1.43 10.03
CA PRO A 29 13.30 -1.20 10.99
C PRO A 29 13.49 0.05 11.85
N ALA A 30 14.72 0.56 11.98
CA ALA A 30 15.00 1.85 12.61
C ALA A 30 14.30 3.04 11.93
N LEU A 31 13.92 2.93 10.65
CA LEU A 31 13.13 3.95 9.95
C LEU A 31 11.68 4.06 10.47
N LEU A 32 11.21 3.05 11.17
CA LEU A 32 9.85 3.01 11.75
C LEU A 32 9.80 3.64 13.15
N THR A 33 10.95 4.00 13.71
CA THR A 33 11.09 4.60 15.04
C THR A 33 11.56 6.04 14.88
N HIS A 34 10.87 7.00 15.52
CA HIS A 34 11.27 8.40 15.41
C HIS A 34 12.45 8.74 16.34
N GLU A 35 12.52 8.15 17.54
CA GLU A 35 13.60 8.36 18.54
C GLU A 35 13.79 7.16 19.51
N GLY A 36 13.20 6.01 19.18
CA GLY A 36 13.14 4.84 20.08
C GLY A 36 14.00 3.68 19.63
N ALA A 37 14.36 2.80 20.58
CA ALA A 37 15.01 1.53 20.25
C ALA A 37 14.09 0.66 19.37
N VAL A 38 14.68 -0.10 18.45
CA VAL A 38 13.96 -1.14 17.71
C VAL A 38 13.52 -2.21 18.71
N THR A 39 12.21 -2.36 18.88
CA THR A 39 11.62 -3.36 19.79
C THR A 39 11.14 -4.59 19.01
N SER A 40 10.85 -5.68 19.71
CA SER A 40 10.17 -6.84 19.12
C SER A 40 8.82 -6.45 18.47
N GLY A 41 8.11 -5.47 19.02
CA GLY A 41 6.88 -4.94 18.43
C GLY A 41 7.12 -4.17 17.13
N THR A 42 8.23 -3.45 17.01
CA THR A 42 8.66 -2.78 15.77
C THR A 42 8.98 -3.82 14.70
N MET A 43 9.75 -4.86 15.05
CA MET A 43 10.09 -5.94 14.14
C MET A 43 8.86 -6.72 13.68
N PHE A 44 7.97 -7.07 14.60
CA PHE A 44 6.71 -7.74 14.28
C PHE A 44 5.87 -6.92 13.30
N PHE A 45 5.70 -5.62 13.57
CA PHE A 45 4.97 -4.73 12.67
C PHE A 45 5.64 -4.65 11.28
N ALA A 46 6.97 -4.47 11.23
CA ALA A 46 7.72 -4.38 9.98
C ALA A 46 7.52 -5.62 9.08
N TRP A 47 7.63 -6.81 9.68
CA TRP A 47 7.45 -8.07 8.96
C TRP A 47 5.98 -8.34 8.62
N ALA A 48 5.03 -8.02 9.50
CA ALA A 48 3.61 -8.16 9.20
C ALA A 48 3.17 -7.22 8.07
N TYR A 49 3.66 -5.98 8.07
CA TYR A 49 3.48 -5.03 6.98
C TYR A 49 4.07 -5.58 5.68
N GLY A 50 5.33 -6.02 5.72
CA GLY A 50 6.03 -6.63 4.60
C GLY A 50 5.30 -7.82 3.98
N ALA A 51 4.86 -8.76 4.82
CA ALA A 51 4.19 -9.99 4.42
C ALA A 51 2.90 -9.77 3.63
N ARG A 52 2.23 -8.62 3.80
CA ARG A 52 1.04 -8.27 3.00
C ARG A 52 1.32 -7.25 1.90
N ALA A 53 2.11 -6.21 2.20
CA ALA A 53 2.31 -5.10 1.27
C ALA A 53 3.15 -5.54 0.07
N LEU A 54 4.17 -6.37 0.27
CA LEU A 54 5.04 -6.82 -0.82
C LEU A 54 4.28 -7.72 -1.81
N PRO A 55 3.58 -8.81 -1.40
CA PRO A 55 2.83 -9.63 -2.34
C PRO A 55 1.72 -8.86 -3.08
N LEU A 56 0.96 -8.02 -2.37
CA LEU A 56 -0.08 -7.20 -3.00
C LEU A 56 0.50 -6.24 -4.04
N SER A 57 1.65 -5.61 -3.73
CA SER A 57 2.32 -4.71 -4.67
C SER A 57 2.81 -5.46 -5.90
N VAL A 58 3.43 -6.62 -5.72
CA VAL A 58 3.92 -7.46 -6.83
C VAL A 58 2.76 -7.93 -7.71
N VAL A 59 1.70 -8.49 -7.12
CA VAL A 59 0.53 -8.96 -7.86
C VAL A 59 -0.09 -7.81 -8.66
N MET A 60 -0.29 -6.64 -8.03
CA MET A 60 -0.86 -5.49 -8.71
C MET A 60 0.02 -5.02 -9.88
N LEU A 61 1.33 -4.90 -9.69
CA LEU A 61 2.26 -4.49 -10.74
C LEU A 61 2.26 -5.49 -11.90
N VAL A 62 2.28 -6.79 -11.61
CA VAL A 62 2.23 -7.83 -12.64
C VAL A 62 0.93 -7.77 -13.43
N MET A 63 -0.22 -7.65 -12.75
CA MET A 63 -1.52 -7.53 -13.41
C MET A 63 -1.58 -6.30 -14.32
N LEU A 64 -1.10 -5.15 -13.84
CA LEU A 64 -1.09 -3.91 -14.63
C LEU A 64 -0.13 -4.00 -15.82
N ALA A 65 1.07 -4.55 -15.64
CA ALA A 65 2.06 -4.71 -16.70
C ALA A 65 1.59 -5.69 -17.79
N ALA A 66 0.90 -6.77 -17.40
CA ALA A 66 0.30 -7.73 -18.32
C ALA A 66 -1.08 -7.30 -18.85
N ASN A 67 -1.56 -6.10 -18.49
CA ASN A 67 -2.88 -5.57 -18.85
C ASN A 67 -4.04 -6.53 -18.48
N ILE A 68 -3.88 -7.28 -17.39
CA ILE A 68 -4.88 -8.20 -16.83
C ILE A 68 -5.88 -7.38 -16.01
N ARG A 69 -7.11 -7.29 -16.51
CA ARG A 69 -8.20 -6.55 -15.85
C ARG A 69 -9.04 -7.42 -14.93
N GLN A 70 -9.19 -8.70 -15.28
CA GLN A 70 -9.95 -9.65 -14.48
C GLN A 70 -9.30 -9.80 -13.10
N GLY A 71 -10.09 -9.61 -12.05
CA GLY A 71 -9.60 -9.68 -10.66
C GLY A 71 -8.86 -8.43 -10.16
N LEU A 72 -8.71 -7.36 -10.96
CA LEU A 72 -8.00 -6.16 -10.50
C LEU A 72 -8.78 -5.40 -9.41
N VAL A 73 -10.11 -5.38 -9.52
CA VAL A 73 -11.01 -4.74 -8.54
C VAL A 73 -10.80 -5.27 -7.11
N PRO A 74 -10.91 -6.58 -6.83
CA PRO A 74 -10.69 -7.08 -5.47
C PRO A 74 -9.27 -6.81 -4.94
N ILE A 75 -8.25 -6.84 -5.81
CA ILE A 75 -6.86 -6.52 -5.42
C ILE A 75 -6.74 -5.05 -4.99
N LEU A 76 -7.36 -4.12 -5.72
CA LEU A 76 -7.41 -2.70 -5.35
C LEU A 76 -8.18 -2.47 -4.05
N VAL A 77 -9.31 -3.17 -3.85
CA VAL A 77 -10.08 -3.08 -2.59
C VAL A 77 -9.24 -3.55 -1.42
N ILE A 78 -8.62 -4.74 -1.51
CA ILE A 78 -7.79 -5.29 -0.44
C ILE A 78 -6.61 -4.36 -0.15
N ALA A 79 -5.93 -3.83 -1.18
CA ALA A 79 -4.84 -2.89 -1.01
C ALA A 79 -5.31 -1.60 -0.30
N GLY A 80 -6.45 -1.03 -0.71
CA GLY A 80 -7.05 0.14 -0.05
C GLY A 80 -7.41 -0.11 1.41
N LEU A 81 -8.04 -1.24 1.73
CA LEU A 81 -8.37 -1.62 3.11
C LEU A 81 -7.11 -1.82 3.96
N ALA A 82 -6.06 -2.40 3.39
CA ALA A 82 -4.78 -2.56 4.07
C ALA A 82 -4.16 -1.20 4.44
N GLN A 83 -4.24 -0.21 3.55
CA GLN A 83 -3.80 1.16 3.83
C GLN A 83 -4.66 1.87 4.89
N ILE A 84 -5.97 1.61 4.94
CA ILE A 84 -6.81 2.11 6.05
C ILE A 84 -6.34 1.53 7.39
N GLY A 85 -6.06 0.23 7.43
CA GLY A 85 -5.52 -0.42 8.62
C GLY A 85 -4.19 0.19 9.06
N ASP A 86 -3.31 0.50 8.11
CA ASP A 86 -2.06 1.21 8.37
C ASP A 86 -2.28 2.61 8.93
N ALA A 87 -3.16 3.40 8.32
CA ALA A 87 -3.49 4.73 8.82
C ALA A 87 -4.03 4.66 10.26
N ALA A 88 -4.85 3.66 10.59
CA ALA A 88 -5.34 3.44 11.96
C ALA A 88 -4.19 3.12 12.93
N ILE A 89 -3.27 2.23 12.57
CA ILE A 89 -2.09 1.93 13.39
C ILE A 89 -1.21 3.18 13.56
N GLY A 90 -0.99 3.93 12.49
CA GLY A 90 -0.24 5.19 12.51
C GLY A 90 -0.87 6.21 13.46
N ALA A 91 -2.20 6.33 13.45
CA ALA A 91 -2.92 7.24 14.34
C ALA A 91 -2.75 6.83 15.82
N VAL A 92 -2.93 5.54 16.14
CA VAL A 92 -2.73 5.01 17.50
C VAL A 92 -1.30 5.22 17.99
N ARG A 93 -0.31 5.12 17.09
CA ARG A 93 1.11 5.31 17.41
C ARG A 93 1.59 6.77 17.29
N GLY A 94 0.71 7.72 16.99
CA GLY A 94 1.08 9.13 16.78
C GLY A 94 1.98 9.38 15.56
N ASN A 95 2.09 8.43 14.64
CA ASN A 95 2.88 8.54 13.42
C ASN A 95 2.10 9.27 12.31
N ARG A 96 2.09 10.61 12.38
CA ARG A 96 1.39 11.45 11.40
C ARG A 96 1.83 11.21 9.95
N PRO A 97 3.13 11.06 9.62
CA PRO A 97 3.56 10.74 8.26
C PRO A 97 2.91 9.45 7.70
N MET A 98 2.82 8.40 8.53
CA MET A 98 2.17 7.15 8.13
C MET A 98 0.67 7.33 7.88
N VAL A 99 -0.03 8.06 8.76
CA VAL A 99 -1.47 8.36 8.58
C VAL A 99 -1.71 9.06 7.24
N ILE A 100 -0.98 10.15 6.98
CA ILE A 100 -1.19 10.97 5.80
C ILE A 100 -0.89 10.17 4.53
N SER A 101 0.27 9.50 4.49
CA SER A 101 0.65 8.70 3.32
C SER A 101 -0.35 7.59 3.03
N CYS A 102 -0.73 6.79 4.03
CA CYS A 102 -1.69 5.69 3.84
C CYS A 102 -3.08 6.19 3.40
N LEU A 103 -3.55 7.33 3.90
CA LEU A 103 -4.82 7.91 3.44
C LEU A 103 -4.75 8.36 1.98
N VAL A 104 -3.63 8.98 1.56
CA VAL A 104 -3.42 9.36 0.16
C VAL A 104 -3.41 8.13 -0.75
N LEU A 105 -2.70 7.06 -0.37
CA LEU A 105 -2.66 5.82 -1.16
C LEU A 105 -4.04 5.13 -1.22
N THR A 106 -4.80 5.16 -0.11
CA THR A 106 -6.20 4.68 -0.05
C THR A 106 -7.09 5.44 -1.05
N ALA A 107 -6.96 6.76 -1.09
CA ALA A 107 -7.72 7.63 -1.98
C ALA A 107 -7.41 7.42 -3.48
N ILE A 108 -6.38 6.63 -3.80
CA ILE A 108 -6.10 6.21 -5.18
C ILE A 108 -6.71 4.82 -5.42
N HIS A 109 -6.44 3.84 -4.55
CA HIS A 109 -6.89 2.46 -4.73
C HIS A 109 -8.42 2.32 -4.76
N LEU A 110 -9.12 2.85 -3.76
CA LEU A 110 -10.57 2.60 -3.64
C LEU A 110 -11.39 3.31 -4.72
N PRO A 111 -11.13 4.59 -5.06
CA PRO A 111 -11.81 5.21 -6.19
C PRO A 111 -11.48 4.54 -7.53
N SER A 112 -10.26 4.03 -7.70
CA SER A 112 -9.89 3.24 -8.89
C SER A 112 -10.68 1.93 -8.96
N ALA A 113 -10.84 1.23 -7.84
CA ALA A 113 -11.65 0.02 -7.75
C ALA A 113 -13.11 0.29 -8.10
N TRP A 114 -13.69 1.35 -7.52
CA TRP A 114 -15.05 1.78 -7.82
C TRP A 114 -15.23 2.11 -9.30
N TRP A 115 -14.33 2.90 -9.88
CA TRP A 115 -14.39 3.29 -11.28
C TRP A 115 -14.31 2.08 -12.23
N LEU A 116 -13.47 1.09 -11.90
CA LEU A 116 -13.37 -0.16 -12.66
C LEU A 116 -14.56 -1.10 -12.48
N ALA A 117 -15.28 -1.02 -11.36
CA ALA A 117 -16.42 -1.87 -11.08
C ALA A 117 -17.71 -1.41 -11.80
N VAL A 118 -17.82 -0.11 -12.08
CA VAL A 118 -19.01 0.51 -12.70
C VAL A 118 -18.85 0.82 -14.20
N ARG A 119 -17.74 0.40 -14.81
CA ARG A 119 -17.38 0.62 -16.22
C ARG A 119 -17.14 -0.71 -16.90
#